data_AF-A0A1D6HFW8-F1
#
_entry.id   AF-A0A1D6HFW8-F1
#
_cell.length_a   1.000
_cell.length_b   1.000
_cell.length_c   1.000
_cell.angle_alpha   90.00
_cell.angle_beta   90.00
_cell.angle_gamma   90.00
#
_symmetry.space_group_name_H-M   'P 1'
#
loop_
_entity.id
_entity.type
_entity.pdbx_description
1 polymer ?
#
loop_
_entity_poly.entity_id
_entity_poly.type
_entity_poly.pdbx_seq_one_letter_code
_entity_poly.pdbx_strand_id
1 'polypeptide(L)'
;MPWFRASSDNMAAKDDNSETCLSVAMAKGALALSGMPDAQSKPVLLCSLNDNTVRLYDLPSFSDRGRLFSKKEIRAIQMGPGGLFFTGDGTGELKVWQWVDLAQT
;
A
#
# COMPACT_ATOMS: atom_id res chain seq x y z
N MET A 1 32.95 -7.58 6.20
CA MET A 1 32.04 -8.56 5.58
C MET A 1 31.00 -8.98 6.62
N PRO A 2 29.69 -9.12 6.30
CA PRO A 2 29.11 -8.97 4.97
C PRO A 2 27.99 -7.90 4.89
N TRP A 3 28.06 -7.14 3.79
CA TRP A 3 26.89 -6.64 3.08
C TRP A 3 26.11 -7.87 2.59
N PHE A 4 24.99 -8.19 3.23
CA PHE A 4 24.20 -9.32 2.79
C PHE A 4 23.50 -9.01 1.47
N ARG A 5 23.67 -9.95 0.55
CA ARG A 5 23.00 -10.08 -0.74
C ARG A 5 21.59 -10.59 -0.46
N ALA A 6 20.56 -9.80 -0.76
CA ALA A 6 19.17 -10.26 -0.82
C ALA A 6 18.68 -10.21 -2.28
N SER A 7 17.86 -11.19 -2.62
CA SER A 7 17.25 -11.45 -3.93
C SER A 7 16.60 -10.20 -4.54
N SER A 8 16.47 -10.21 -5.87
CA SER A 8 16.20 -9.09 -6.81
C SER A 8 15.09 -8.08 -6.52
N ASP A 9 14.30 -8.18 -5.44
CA ASP A 9 13.07 -7.41 -5.30
C ASP A 9 12.84 -6.71 -3.94
N ASN A 10 13.72 -6.85 -2.94
CA ASN A 10 13.62 -6.07 -1.70
C ASN A 10 15.00 -5.75 -1.10
N MET A 11 15.34 -4.45 -0.99
CA MET A 11 16.59 -4.00 -0.37
C MET A 11 16.29 -3.26 0.95
N ALA A 12 16.98 -3.65 2.03
CA ALA A 12 16.96 -2.98 3.31
C ALA A 12 18.22 -2.12 3.48
N ALA A 13 18.06 -0.80 3.68
CA ALA A 13 19.13 0.11 4.06
C ALA A 13 18.90 0.56 5.51
N LYS A 14 19.98 0.65 6.29
CA LYS A 14 19.94 1.14 7.67
C LYS A 14 20.90 2.31 7.78
N ASP A 15 20.39 3.45 8.21
CA ASP A 15 21.17 4.66 8.38
C ASP A 15 21.56 4.82 9.86
N ASP A 16 22.66 5.54 10.14
CA ASP A 16 23.19 5.74 11.50
C ASP A 16 22.20 6.47 12.46
N ASN A 17 21.04 6.90 11.95
CA ASN A 17 19.98 7.60 12.68
C ASN A 17 18.86 6.68 13.22
N SER A 18 19.07 5.37 13.35
CA SER A 18 18.08 4.34 13.77
C SER A 18 16.94 4.05 12.79
N GLU A 19 16.92 4.71 11.63
CA GLU A 19 15.93 4.50 10.59
C GLU A 19 16.27 3.25 9.77
N THR A 20 15.26 2.40 9.55
CA THR A 20 15.36 1.24 8.65
C THR A 20 14.50 1.53 7.44
N CYS A 21 15.12 1.66 6.27
CA CYS A 21 14.45 1.83 4.99
C CYS A 21 14.32 0.47 4.31
N LEU A 22 13.09 0.05 4.05
CA LEU A 22 12.79 -1.12 3.22
C LEU A 22 12.27 -0.61 1.88
N SER A 23 12.86 -1.10 0.79
CA SER A 23 12.49 -0.70 -0.57
C SER A 23 11.99 -1.91 -1.35
N VAL A 24 10.79 -1.77 -1.92
CA VAL A 24 10.19 -2.74 -2.84
C VAL A 24 10.14 -2.15 -4.24
N ALA A 25 10.63 -2.92 -5.22
CA ALA A 25 10.59 -2.50 -6.62
C ALA A 25 9.19 -2.73 -7.20
N MET A 26 8.58 -1.68 -7.73
CA MET A 26 7.28 -1.76 -8.39
C MET A 26 7.47 -1.76 -9.90
N ALA A 27 6.86 -2.73 -10.61
CA ALA A 27 6.91 -2.80 -12.08
C ALA A 27 6.21 -1.62 -12.79
N LYS A 28 5.46 -0.83 -12.03
CA LYS A 28 4.60 0.28 -12.46
C LYS A 28 4.87 1.48 -11.55
N GLY A 29 4.83 2.68 -12.11
CA GLY A 29 5.14 3.90 -11.37
C GLY A 29 4.08 4.16 -10.29
N ALA A 30 4.51 4.46 -9.07
CA ALA A 30 3.62 4.86 -7.99
C ALA A 30 3.10 6.29 -8.20
N LEU A 31 1.81 6.50 -8.00
CA LEU A 31 1.11 7.78 -8.18
C LEU A 31 0.73 8.42 -6.85
N ALA A 32 0.28 7.61 -5.89
CA ALA A 32 -0.12 8.05 -4.56
C ALA A 32 0.10 6.91 -3.56
N LEU A 33 0.50 7.26 -2.34
CA LEU A 33 0.70 6.33 -1.23
C LEU A 33 -0.15 6.75 -0.04
N SER A 34 -0.66 5.77 0.71
CA SER A 34 -1.29 6.01 2.01
C SER A 34 -1.06 4.82 2.93
N GLY A 35 -0.89 5.07 4.22
CA GLY A 35 -0.80 4.03 5.25
C GLY A 35 -2.03 4.07 6.14
N MET A 36 -2.61 2.90 6.44
CA MET A 36 -3.73 2.80 7.39
C MET A 36 -3.74 1.45 8.12
N PRO A 37 -4.25 1.38 9.35
CA PRO A 37 -4.53 0.11 9.99
C PRO A 37 -5.70 -0.60 9.31
N ASP A 38 -5.63 -1.93 9.24
CA ASP A 38 -6.79 -2.77 8.92
C ASP A 38 -7.74 -2.93 10.11
N ALA A 39 -8.81 -3.72 9.95
CA ALA A 39 -9.78 -3.98 11.02
C ALA A 39 -9.17 -4.66 12.26
N GLN A 40 -8.01 -5.30 12.13
CA GLN A 40 -7.25 -5.96 13.21
C GLN A 40 -6.08 -5.09 13.71
N SER A 41 -6.07 -3.80 13.37
CA SER A 41 -5.00 -2.84 13.71
C SER A 41 -3.63 -3.17 13.09
N LYS A 42 -3.57 -4.01 12.05
CA LYS A 42 -2.31 -4.31 11.33
C LYS A 42 -2.02 -3.19 10.32
N PRO A 43 -0.75 -2.73 10.21
CA PRO A 43 -0.41 -1.66 9.28
C PRO A 43 -0.44 -2.14 7.83
N VAL A 44 -1.18 -1.42 6.99
CA VAL A 44 -1.29 -1.69 5.55
C VAL A 44 -0.84 -0.47 4.75
N LEU A 45 0.00 -0.70 3.74
CA LEU A 45 0.35 0.29 2.72
C LEU A 45 -0.60 0.15 1.52
N LEU A 46 -1.21 1.25 1.12
CA LEU A 46 -1.95 1.39 -0.12
C LEU A 46 -1.08 2.14 -1.13
N CYS A 47 -0.89 1.54 -2.30
CA CYS A 47 -0.06 2.08 -3.37
C CYS A 47 -0.84 2.15 -4.68
N SER A 48 -1.22 3.36 -5.09
CA SER A 48 -1.79 3.57 -6.43
C SER A 48 -0.69 3.54 -7.48
N LEU A 49 -0.92 2.81 -8.55
CA LEU A 49 0.04 2.62 -9.63
C LEU A 49 -0.51 3.12 -10.97
N ASN A 50 0.40 3.39 -11.91
CA ASN A 50 0.07 3.77 -13.29
C ASN A 50 -0.52 2.63 -14.15
N ASP A 51 -1.17 1.66 -13.52
CA ASP A 51 -1.90 0.53 -14.15
C ASP A 51 -3.38 0.48 -13.76
N ASN A 52 -3.93 1.59 -13.24
CA ASN A 52 -5.32 1.73 -12.77
C ASN A 52 -5.65 0.86 -11.54
N THR A 53 -4.63 0.44 -10.79
CA THR A 53 -4.80 -0.32 -9.56
C THR A 53 -4.29 0.40 -8.33
N VAL A 54 -4.87 0.07 -7.17
CA VAL A 54 -4.24 0.27 -5.86
C VAL A 54 -3.84 -1.09 -5.34
N ARG A 55 -2.55 -1.29 -5.10
CA ARG A 55 -2.04 -2.51 -4.44
C ARG A 55 -1.99 -2.28 -2.93
N LEU A 56 -2.38 -3.31 -2.20
CA LEU A 56 -2.36 -3.31 -0.74
C LEU A 56 -1.28 -4.26 -0.25
N TYR A 57 -0.46 -3.80 0.68
CA TYR A 57 0.65 -4.55 1.23
C TYR A 57 0.60 -4.57 2.75
N ASP A 58 0.76 -5.76 3.34
CA ASP A 58 1.01 -5.86 4.77
C ASP A 58 2.43 -5.38 5.08
N LEU A 59 2.56 -4.53 6.10
CA LEU A 59 3.85 -4.06 6.59
C LEU A 59 4.29 -4.83 7.85
N PRO A 60 5.62 -4.97 8.08
CA PRO A 60 6.72 -4.43 7.26
C PRO A 60 7.15 -5.35 6.10
N SER A 61 6.48 -6.50 5.89
CA SER A 61 6.95 -7.53 4.95
C SER A 61 6.75 -7.20 3.47
N PHE A 62 5.90 -6.22 3.15
CA PHE A 62 5.41 -5.95 1.80
C PHE A 62 4.71 -7.16 1.17
N SER A 63 4.04 -7.98 1.98
CA SER A 63 3.27 -9.11 1.48
C SER A 63 2.05 -8.61 0.72
N ASP A 64 1.85 -9.08 -0.52
CA ASP A 64 0.69 -8.71 -1.34
C ASP A 64 -0.59 -9.18 -0.64
N ARG A 65 -1.44 -8.22 -0.26
CA ARG A 65 -2.71 -8.45 0.43
C ARG A 65 -3.88 -8.46 -0.55
N GLY A 66 -3.75 -7.74 -1.67
CA GLY A 66 -4.78 -7.65 -2.69
C GLY A 66 -4.67 -6.38 -3.52
N ARG A 67 -5.70 -6.15 -4.35
CA ARG A 67 -5.76 -5.03 -5.29
C ARG A 67 -7.16 -4.46 -5.43
N LEU A 68 -7.24 -3.14 -5.56
CA LEU A 68 -8.44 -2.42 -5.96
C LEU A 68 -8.30 -2.01 -7.43
N PHE A 69 -9.39 -2.07 -8.18
CA PHE A 69 -9.41 -1.76 -9.60
C PHE A 69 -10.30 -0.54 -9.89
N SER A 70 -9.85 0.29 -10.83
CA SER A 70 -10.65 1.39 -11.37
C SER A 70 -10.54 1.50 -12.89
N LYS A 71 -11.37 2.36 -13.48
CA LYS A 71 -11.42 2.56 -14.94
C LYS A 71 -10.24 3.38 -15.44
N LYS A 72 -9.73 4.29 -14.61
CA LYS A 72 -8.53 5.10 -14.85
C LYS A 72 -7.63 5.10 -13.62
N GLU A 73 -6.47 5.75 -13.77
CA GLU A 73 -5.48 5.90 -12.71
C GLU A 73 -6.13 6.52 -11.47
N ILE A 74 -5.90 5.90 -10.31
CA ILE A 74 -6.36 6.39 -9.03
C ILE A 74 -5.38 7.47 -8.57
N ARG A 75 -5.83 8.72 -8.51
CA ARG A 75 -4.95 9.88 -8.24
C ARG A 75 -5.09 10.43 -6.82
N ALA A 76 -6.09 9.95 -6.09
CA ALA A 76 -6.33 10.32 -4.71
C ALA A 76 -6.63 9.08 -3.87
N ILE A 77 -5.96 9.00 -2.71
CA ILE A 77 -6.27 8.08 -1.63
C ILE A 77 -6.37 8.93 -0.36
N GLN A 78 -7.49 8.87 0.36
CA GLN A 78 -7.70 9.68 1.55
C GLN A 78 -8.35 8.86 2.67
N MET A 79 -7.82 8.99 3.88
CA MET A 79 -8.29 8.24 5.06
C MET A 79 -9.47 8.94 5.70
N GLY A 80 -10.53 8.17 5.92
CA GLY A 80 -11.73 8.61 6.61
C GLY A 80 -11.83 8.10 8.04
N PRO A 81 -12.80 8.61 8.82
CA PRO A 81 -13.09 8.08 10.14
C PRO A 81 -13.64 6.64 10.08
N GLY A 82 -13.55 5.90 11.18
CA GLY A 82 -14.20 4.59 11.32
C GLY A 82 -13.61 3.46 10.46
N GLY A 83 -12.33 3.56 10.10
CA GLY A 83 -11.67 2.56 9.25
C GLY A 83 -12.07 2.65 7.77
N LEU A 84 -12.67 3.78 7.37
CA LEU A 84 -13.00 4.08 5.98
C LEU A 84 -11.78 4.65 5.25
N PHE A 85 -11.75 4.40 3.95
CA PHE A 85 -10.90 5.15 3.04
C PHE A 85 -11.58 5.41 1.70
N PHE A 86 -11.10 6.44 1.02
CA PHE A 86 -11.66 6.93 -0.22
C PHE A 86 -10.62 6.85 -1.33
N THR A 87 -11.05 6.44 -2.52
CA THR A 87 -10.23 6.50 -3.73
C THR A 87 -10.95 7.30 -4.79
N GLY A 88 -10.22 8.15 -5.51
CA GLY A 88 -10.74 8.88 -6.67
C GLY A 88 -9.91 8.62 -7.91
N ASP A 89 -10.56 8.31 -9.04
CA ASP A 89 -9.89 8.03 -10.30
C ASP A 89 -10.01 9.15 -11.34
N GLY A 90 -9.22 9.04 -12.41
CA GLY A 90 -9.19 10.02 -13.50
C GLY A 90 -10.49 10.16 -14.32
N THR A 91 -11.51 9.31 -14.08
CA THR A 91 -12.84 9.50 -14.67
C THR A 91 -13.75 10.39 -13.81
N GLY A 92 -13.34 10.70 -12.59
CA GLY A 92 -14.18 11.34 -11.58
C GLY A 92 -14.98 10.36 -10.72
N GLU A 93 -14.76 9.04 -10.87
CA GLU A 93 -15.39 8.02 -10.02
C GLU A 93 -14.73 8.03 -8.63
N LEU A 94 -15.56 8.16 -7.60
CA LEU A 94 -15.17 8.04 -6.21
C LEU A 94 -15.67 6.71 -5.65
N LYS A 95 -14.82 6.02 -4.89
CA LYS A 95 -15.19 4.80 -4.16
C LYS A 95 -14.87 4.95 -2.69
N VAL A 96 -15.76 4.40 -1.87
CA VAL A 96 -15.61 4.30 -0.42
C VAL A 96 -15.34 2.85 -0.10
N TRP A 97 -14.36 2.62 0.77
CA TRP A 97 -13.92 1.30 1.17
C TRP A 97 -13.88 1.20 2.69
N GLN A 98 -14.11 0.00 3.19
CA GLN A 98 -14.02 -0.32 4.61
C GLN A 98 -13.32 -1.68 4.74
N TRP A 99 -12.47 -1.81 5.74
CA TRP A 99 -11.95 -3.13 6.11
C TRP A 99 -13.05 -3.98 6.72
N VAL A 100 -13.17 -5.22 6.25
CA VAL A 100 -14.02 -6.24 6.86
C VAL A 100 -13.20 -7.13 7.78
N ASP A 101 -13.66 -7.29 9.01
CA ASP A 101 -13.12 -8.31 9.92
C ASP A 101 -13.86 -9.63 9.70
N LEU A 102 -13.24 -10.54 8.96
CA LEU A 102 -13.84 -11.84 8.64
C LEU A 102 -13.95 -12.76 9.87
N ALA A 103 -13.33 -12.41 11.00
CA ALA A 103 -13.46 -13.16 12.25
C ALA A 103 -14.81 -12.95 12.97
N GLN A 104 -15.65 -12.03 12.48
CA GLN A 104 -16.98 -11.70 13.05
C GLN A 104 -18.15 -12.22 12.20
N THR A 105 -17.88 -13.10 11.24
CA THR A 105 -18.89 -13.83 10.43
C THR A 105 -18.77 -15.32 10.68
#